data_AF-A0A1B5Z9V9-F1
#
_entry.id   AF-A0A1B5Z9V9-F1
#
_cell.length_a   1.000
_cell.length_b   1.000
_cell.length_c   1.000
_cell.angle_alpha   90.00
_cell.angle_beta   90.00
_cell.angle_gamma   90.00
#
_symmetry.space_group_name_H-M   'P 1'
#
loop_
_entity.id
_entity.type
_entity.pdbx_description
1 polymer ?
#
loop_
_entity_poly.entity_id
_entity_poly.type
_entity_poly.pdbx_seq_one_letter_code
_entity_poly.pdbx_strand_id
1 'polypeptide(L)'
;RMFTAHFTTSRRHPKTVASLKAIVQGPEESLRNYIERFNKVSVEVEATDKMKLYLLEEGLREGTKFQEAVGILEVETLDAFFELAQRYIKYEDKQKASEVRRPKNFE
;
A
#
# COMPACT_ATOMS: atom_id res chain seq x y z
N ARG A 1 45.13 -28.84 0.10
CA ARG A 1 44.10 -27.91 0.62
C ARG A 1 43.39 -27.31 -0.59
N MET A 2 42.26 -27.87 -1.02
CA MET A 2 41.41 -27.25 -2.04
C MET A 2 40.30 -26.49 -1.32
N PHE A 3 40.30 -25.17 -1.46
CA PHE A 3 39.24 -24.30 -0.97
C PHE A 3 38.17 -24.29 -2.07
N THR A 4 37.18 -25.17 -1.96
CA THR A 4 36.01 -25.14 -2.85
C THR A 4 35.16 -23.95 -2.43
N ALA A 5 35.36 -22.81 -3.08
CA ALA A 5 34.53 -21.63 -2.88
C ALA A 5 33.14 -21.89 -3.50
N HIS A 6 32.19 -22.34 -2.68
CA HIS A 6 30.79 -22.33 -3.05
C HIS A 6 30.28 -20.88 -3.01
N PHE A 7 30.40 -20.19 -4.15
CA PHE A 7 29.76 -18.91 -4.34
C PHE A 7 28.28 -19.16 -4.62
N THR A 8 27.45 -19.26 -3.58
CA THR A 8 26.00 -19.18 -3.75
C THR A 8 25.66 -17.73 -4.03
N THR A 9 25.80 -17.31 -5.29
CA THR A 9 25.16 -16.08 -5.73
C THR A 9 23.66 -16.30 -5.58
N SER A 10 23.09 -15.85 -4.47
CA SER A 10 21.65 -15.68 -4.35
C SER A 10 21.26 -14.64 -5.38
N ARG A 11 20.97 -15.10 -6.60
CA ARG A 11 20.28 -14.26 -7.59
C ARG A 11 18.95 -13.95 -6.95
N ARG A 12 18.77 -12.71 -6.50
CA ARG A 12 17.47 -12.22 -6.08
C ARG A 12 16.50 -12.57 -7.20
N HIS A 13 15.55 -13.45 -6.91
CA HIS A 13 14.57 -13.83 -7.92
C HIS A 13 13.87 -12.55 -8.37
N PRO A 14 13.68 -12.31 -9.68
CA PRO A 14 12.92 -11.17 -10.16
C PRO A 14 11.58 -11.12 -9.44
N LYS A 15 11.21 -9.96 -8.88
CA LYS A 15 9.88 -9.80 -8.31
C LYS A 15 8.87 -9.85 -9.45
N THR A 16 7.74 -10.51 -9.21
CA THR A 16 6.72 -10.76 -10.25
C THR A 16 5.44 -10.01 -9.94
N VAL A 17 4.51 -9.97 -10.90
CA VAL A 17 3.14 -9.50 -10.67
C VAL A 17 2.47 -10.25 -9.51
N ALA A 18 2.78 -11.54 -9.32
CA ALA A 18 2.29 -12.31 -8.18
C ALA A 18 2.84 -11.77 -6.84
N SER A 19 4.07 -11.24 -6.82
CA SER A 19 4.63 -10.58 -5.64
C SER A 19 3.89 -9.29 -5.30
N LEU A 20 3.39 -8.54 -6.30
CA LEU A 20 2.53 -7.38 -6.07
C LEU A 20 1.14 -7.78 -5.57
N LYS A 21 0.51 -8.78 -6.20
CA LYS A 21 -0.81 -9.28 -5.81
C LYS A 21 -0.85 -9.79 -4.36
N ALA A 22 0.28 -10.31 -3.87
CA ALA A 22 0.40 -10.77 -2.48
C ALA A 22 0.42 -9.63 -1.43
N ILE A 23 0.56 -8.37 -1.85
CA ILE A 23 0.52 -7.21 -0.95
C ILE A 23 -0.94 -6.78 -0.77
N VAL A 24 -1.52 -7.17 0.36
CA VAL A 24 -2.88 -6.80 0.77
C VAL A 24 -2.81 -5.99 2.07
N GLN A 25 -3.69 -5.01 2.21
CA GLN A 25 -3.80 -4.16 3.39
C GLN A 25 -4.29 -4.97 4.60
N GLY A 26 -3.54 -4.94 5.70
CA GLY A 26 -3.88 -5.66 6.92
C GLY A 26 -5.08 -5.05 7.68
N PRO A 27 -5.71 -5.83 8.59
CA PRO A 27 -6.88 -5.39 9.37
C PRO A 27 -6.61 -4.19 10.28
N GLU A 28 -5.37 -3.97 10.70
CA GLU A 28 -4.94 -2.83 11.53
C GLU A 28 -3.92 -1.94 10.81
N GLU A 29 -3.70 -2.18 9.52
CA GLU A 29 -2.70 -1.46 8.76
C GLU A 29 -3.27 -0.14 8.23
N SER A 30 -2.52 0.95 8.48
CA SER A 30 -2.84 2.25 7.90
C SER A 30 -2.70 2.24 6.37
N LEU A 31 -3.49 3.06 5.69
CA LEU A 31 -3.39 3.23 4.24
C LEU A 31 -1.96 3.62 3.80
N ARG A 32 -1.29 4.47 4.60
CA ARG A 32 0.10 4.89 4.37
C ARG A 32 1.05 3.69 4.33
N ASN A 33 1.01 2.83 5.35
CA ASN A 33 1.92 1.70 5.45
C ASN A 33 1.68 0.68 4.32
N TYR A 34 0.41 0.46 3.97
CA TYR A 34 0.05 -0.38 2.84
C TYR A 34 0.65 0.13 1.52
N ILE A 35 0.43 1.42 1.20
CA ILE A 35 0.96 2.05 -0.01
C ILE A 35 2.49 1.99 -0.05
N GLU A 36 3.16 2.21 1.09
CA GLU A 36 4.62 2.13 1.18
C GLU A 36 5.15 0.71 0.87
N ARG A 37 4.50 -0.34 1.41
CA ARG A 37 4.85 -1.74 1.09
C ARG A 37 4.62 -2.05 -0.39
N PHE A 38 3.49 -1.63 -0.95
CA PHE A 38 3.17 -1.82 -2.36
C PHE A 38 4.21 -1.14 -3.26
N ASN A 39 4.49 0.15 -3.02
CA ASN A 39 5.45 0.92 -3.81
C ASN A 39 6.87 0.34 -3.75
N LYS A 40 7.30 -0.16 -2.59
CA LYS A 40 8.60 -0.82 -2.45
C LYS A 40 8.73 -2.07 -3.33
N VAL A 41 7.64 -2.77 -3.59
CA VAL A 41 7.62 -3.93 -4.48
C VAL A 41 7.43 -3.49 -5.94
N SER A 42 6.60 -2.48 -6.19
CA SER A 42 6.20 -2.08 -7.55
C SER A 42 7.32 -1.50 -8.40
N VAL A 43 8.34 -0.92 -7.77
CA VAL A 43 9.54 -0.42 -8.46
C VAL A 43 10.43 -1.54 -9.03
N GLU A 44 10.30 -2.76 -8.50
CA GLU A 44 11.07 -3.93 -8.94
C GLU A 44 10.28 -4.86 -9.87
N VAL A 45 9.01 -4.54 -10.15
CA VAL A 45 8.12 -5.37 -10.98
C VAL A 45 7.80 -4.66 -12.29
N GLU A 46 8.10 -5.32 -13.40
CA GLU A 46 7.66 -4.91 -14.73
C GLU A 46 6.17 -5.21 -14.90
N ALA A 47 5.34 -4.17 -14.75
CA ALA A 47 3.91 -4.20 -14.96
C ALA A 47 3.44 -2.83 -15.45
N THR A 48 2.36 -2.80 -16.23
CA THR A 48 1.75 -1.54 -16.68
C THR A 48 1.13 -0.79 -15.50
N ASP A 49 1.01 0.53 -15.61
CA ASP A 49 0.39 1.35 -14.56
C ASP A 49 -1.05 0.94 -14.30
N LYS A 50 -1.79 0.55 -15.34
CA LYS A 50 -3.15 0.01 -15.19
C LYS A 50 -3.17 -1.28 -14.38
N MET A 51 -2.20 -2.18 -14.57
CA MET A 51 -2.09 -3.40 -13.76
C MET A 51 -1.70 -3.08 -12.31
N LYS A 52 -0.77 -2.13 -12.11
CA LYS A 52 -0.38 -1.68 -10.77
C LYS A 52 -1.55 -1.03 -10.04
N LEU A 53 -2.34 -0.19 -10.70
CA LEU A 53 -3.54 0.43 -10.15
C LEU A 53 -4.56 -0.64 -9.75
N TYR A 54 -4.90 -1.56 -10.67
CA TYR A 54 -5.82 -2.66 -10.38
C TYR A 54 -5.40 -3.46 -9.14
N LEU A 55 -4.12 -3.84 -9.03
CA LEU A 55 -3.62 -4.59 -7.86
C LEU A 55 -3.59 -3.76 -6.58
N LEU A 56 -3.33 -2.45 -6.69
CA LEU A 56 -3.33 -1.53 -5.56
C LEU A 56 -4.74 -1.37 -4.97
N GLU A 57 -5.76 -1.30 -5.84
CA GLU A 57 -7.17 -1.28 -5.47
C GLU A 57 -7.66 -2.63 -4.95
N GLU A 58 -7.31 -3.73 -5.62
CA GLU A 58 -7.66 -5.10 -5.20
C GLU A 58 -7.08 -5.40 -3.80
N GLY A 59 -5.89 -4.89 -3.48
CA GLY A 59 -5.26 -5.10 -2.19
C GLY A 59 -5.78 -4.19 -1.07
N LEU A 60 -6.71 -3.26 -1.32
CA LEU A 60 -7.30 -2.43 -0.27
C LEU A 60 -8.15 -3.27 0.68
N ARG A 61 -8.18 -2.87 1.96
CA ARG A 61 -9.05 -3.51 2.94
C ARG A 61 -10.51 -3.15 2.65
N GLU A 62 -11.34 -4.18 2.50
CA GLU A 62 -12.78 -4.05 2.31
C GLU A 62 -13.47 -3.29 3.45
N GLY A 63 -14.54 -2.57 3.13
CA GLY A 63 -15.36 -1.84 4.10
C GLY A 63 -14.67 -0.60 4.70
N THR A 64 -13.54 -0.17 4.14
CA THR A 64 -12.92 1.10 4.53
C THR A 64 -13.50 2.24 3.72
N LYS A 65 -13.66 3.42 4.35
CA LYS A 65 -14.12 4.64 3.67
C LYS A 65 -13.27 5.01 2.46
N PHE A 66 -11.97 4.67 2.51
CA PHE A 66 -11.07 4.90 1.38
C PHE A 66 -11.38 3.96 0.20
N GLN A 67 -11.58 2.67 0.46
CA GLN A 67 -11.96 1.70 -0.58
C GLN A 67 -13.31 2.08 -1.21
N GLU A 68 -14.29 2.51 -0.41
CA GLU A 68 -15.56 3.04 -0.91
C GLU A 68 -15.36 4.27 -1.81
N ALA A 69 -14.53 5.23 -1.38
CA ALA A 69 -14.25 6.45 -2.13
C ALA A 69 -13.58 6.16 -3.48
N VAL A 70 -12.65 5.20 -3.54
CA VAL A 70 -12.02 4.77 -4.79
C VAL A 70 -13.06 4.22 -5.78
N GLY A 71 -13.97 3.37 -5.30
CA GLY A 71 -15.04 2.81 -6.13
C GLY A 71 -16.06 3.85 -6.61
N ILE A 72 -16.40 4.84 -5.77
CA ILE A 72 -17.34 5.91 -6.15
C ILE A 72 -16.72 6.89 -7.15
N LEU A 73 -15.43 7.21 -6.99
CA LEU A 73 -14.75 8.20 -7.82
C LEU A 73 -14.20 7.60 -9.13
N GLU A 74 -14.34 6.28 -9.32
CA GLU A 74 -13.89 5.55 -10.51
C GLU A 74 -12.45 5.95 -10.88
N VAL A 75 -11.52 5.78 -9.94
CA VAL A 75 -10.13 6.20 -10.12
C VAL A 75 -9.48 5.44 -11.29
N GLU A 76 -9.05 6.16 -12.33
CA GLU A 76 -8.53 5.52 -13.56
C GLU A 76 -6.99 5.55 -13.68
N THR A 77 -6.30 6.32 -12.82
CA THR A 77 -4.84 6.51 -12.90
C THR A 77 -4.17 6.39 -11.54
N LEU A 78 -2.90 5.97 -11.53
CA LEU A 78 -2.08 5.94 -10.32
C LEU A 78 -1.96 7.32 -9.67
N ASP A 79 -1.84 8.38 -10.48
CA ASP A 79 -1.75 9.75 -9.96
C ASP A 79 -3.03 10.16 -9.22
N ALA A 80 -4.20 9.92 -9.83
CA ALA A 80 -5.48 10.20 -9.18
C ALA A 80 -5.67 9.39 -7.89
N PHE A 81 -5.24 8.12 -7.90
CA PHE A 81 -5.24 7.28 -6.70
C PHE A 81 -4.37 7.88 -5.59
N PHE A 82 -3.13 8.24 -5.89
CA PHE A 82 -2.19 8.76 -4.90
C PHE A 82 -2.61 10.15 -4.38
N GLU A 83 -3.19 11.01 -5.23
CA GLU A 83 -3.78 12.27 -4.78
C GLU A 83 -4.91 12.05 -3.78
N LEU A 84 -5.83 11.12 -4.08
CA LEU A 84 -6.92 10.77 -3.18
C LEU A 84 -6.38 10.19 -1.86
N ALA A 85 -5.41 9.28 -1.93
CA ALA A 85 -4.77 8.69 -0.76
C ALA A 85 -4.11 9.75 0.13
N GLN A 86 -3.38 10.70 -0.46
CA GLN A 86 -2.76 11.79 0.30
C GLN A 86 -3.80 12.66 1.02
N ARG A 87 -4.91 13.01 0.35
CA ARG A 87 -6.01 13.78 0.95
C ARG A 87 -6.64 13.01 2.10
N TYR A 88 -6.88 11.71 1.92
CA TYR A 88 -7.48 10.85 2.94
C TYR A 88 -6.58 10.65 4.16
N ILE A 89 -5.29 10.35 3.95
CA ILE A 89 -4.31 10.21 5.04
C ILE A 89 -4.24 11.51 5.86
N LYS A 90 -4.19 12.67 5.20
CA LYS A 90 -4.21 13.97 5.89
C LYS A 90 -5.50 14.20 6.69
N TYR A 91 -6.63 13.71 6.20
CA TYR A 91 -7.89 13.75 6.94
C TYR A 91 -7.84 12.87 8.20
N GLU A 92 -7.38 11.62 8.08
CA GLU A 92 -7.25 10.71 9.23
C GLU A 92 -6.28 11.24 10.30
N ASP A 93 -5.12 11.77 9.87
CA ASP A 93 -4.12 12.35 10.78
C ASP A 93 -4.71 13.53 11.57
N LYS A 94 -5.54 14.36 10.93
CA LYS A 94 -6.27 15.45 11.59
C LYS A 94 -7.32 14.95 12.59
N GLN A 95 -8.07 13.90 12.23
CA GLN A 95 -9.07 13.32 13.14
C GLN A 95 -8.40 12.76 14.40
N LYS A 96 -7.35 11.95 14.23
CA LYS A 96 -6.57 11.39 15.34
C LYS A 96 -5.99 12.48 16.26
N ALA A 97 -5.42 13.55 15.68
CA ALA A 97 -4.91 14.67 16.45
C ALA A 97 -6.02 15.43 17.22
N SER A 98 -7.24 15.46 16.69
CA SER A 98 -8.39 16.10 17.35
C SER A 98 -8.93 15.26 18.51
N GLU A 99 -8.96 13.93 18.36
CA GLU A 99 -9.41 12.99 19.41
C GLU A 99 -8.46 13.02 20.62
N VAL A 100 -7.14 13.07 20.38
CA VAL A 100 -6.14 13.18 21.45
C VAL A 100 -6.29 14.49 22.24
N ARG A 101 -6.75 15.57 21.60
CA ARG A 101 -6.92 16.89 22.23
C ARG A 101 -8.23 17.05 22.99
N ARG A 102 -9.24 16.21 22.73
CA ARG A 102 -10.49 16.25 23.49
C ARG A 102 -10.22 15.70 24.89
N PRO A 103 -10.45 16.47 25.97
CA PRO A 103 -10.41 15.92 27.31
C PRO A 103 -11.37 14.73 27.36
N LYS A 104 -10.90 13.58 27.86
CA LYS A 104 -11.80 12.53 28.29
C LYS A 104 -12.54 13.08 29.51
N ASN A 105 -13.67 13.73 29.29
CA ASN A 105 -14.63 13.95 30.36
C ASN A 105 -15.13 12.55 30.75
N PHE A 106 -14.51 11.99 31.78
CA PHE A 106 -15.10 10.90 32.53
C PHE A 106 -16.25 11.53 33.33
N GLU A 107 -17.48 11.22 32.93
CA GLU A 107 -18.61 11.24 33.87
C GLU A 107 -18.52 10.04 34.80
#